data_AF-A0A090V9J4-F1
#
_entry.id   AF-A0A090V9J4-F1
#
_cell.length_a   1.000
_cell.length_b   1.000
_cell.length_c   1.000
_cell.angle_alpha   90.00
_cell.angle_beta   90.00
_cell.angle_gamma   90.00
#
_symmetry.space_group_name_H-M   'P 1'
#
loop_
_entity.id
_entity.type
_entity.pdbx_description
1 polymer ?
#
loop_
_entity_poly.entity_id
_entity_poly.type
_entity_poly.pdbx_seq_one_letter_code
_entity_poly.pdbx_strand_id
1 'polypeptide(L)'
;MFTLGHTLSLVMAAYDVITVNGAIVEFLIPVTIMVAALFNVFTAGKGAQKEKVGILFLTTLFFGLIHGLGFAREFKMLLGSNDNKILLLLEFALGIELAQIIIVFIVLFLGYLVQTIFRFSKRDWVMVISSIVVGLVIPMILNSDFLS
;
A
#
# COMPACT_ATOMS: atom_id res chain seq x y z
N MET A 1 7.34 -7.35 -5.04
CA MET A 1 6.34 -7.13 -6.12
C MET A 1 5.61 -5.82 -5.99
N PHE A 2 5.04 -5.50 -4.82
CA PHE A 2 4.45 -4.18 -4.56
C PHE A 2 5.40 -3.03 -4.91
N THR A 3 6.61 -3.01 -4.35
CA THR A 3 7.62 -1.99 -4.62
C THR A 3 7.94 -1.87 -6.12
N LEU A 4 8.02 -2.98 -6.85
CA LEU A 4 8.27 -2.97 -8.29
C LEU A 4 7.12 -2.29 -9.05
N GLY A 5 5.86 -2.66 -8.77
CA GLY A 5 4.69 -2.02 -9.39
C GLY A 5 4.58 -0.55 -9.03
N HIS A 6 4.85 -0.23 -7.77
CA HIS A 6 4.86 1.14 -7.25
C HIS A 6 5.89 2.01 -7.97
N THR A 7 7.16 1.61 -7.97
CA THR A 7 8.22 2.39 -8.61
C THR A 7 8.00 2.46 -10.12
N LEU A 8 7.52 1.40 -10.76
CA LEU A 8 7.19 1.41 -12.20
C LEU A 8 6.08 2.43 -12.52
N SER A 9 4.95 2.38 -11.82
CA SER A 9 3.83 3.30 -12.06
C SER A 9 4.19 4.75 -11.76
N LEU A 10 4.95 5.00 -10.70
CA LEU A 10 5.48 6.33 -10.38
C LEU A 10 6.38 6.86 -11.49
N VAL A 11 7.33 6.06 -11.99
CA VAL A 11 8.20 6.44 -13.11
C VAL A 11 7.37 6.74 -14.36
N MET A 12 6.41 5.86 -14.71
CA MET A 12 5.54 6.08 -15.87
C MET A 12 4.72 7.36 -15.76
N ALA A 13 4.19 7.66 -14.57
CA ALA A 13 3.43 8.89 -14.33
C ALA A 13 4.33 10.14 -14.29
N ALA A 14 5.55 10.02 -13.76
CA ALA A 14 6.55 11.08 -13.73
C ALA A 14 6.96 11.52 -15.14
N TYR A 15 7.05 10.58 -16.09
CA TYR A 15 7.37 10.86 -17.50
C TYR A 15 6.13 11.07 -18.39
N ASP A 16 4.95 11.24 -17.78
CA ASP A 16 3.68 11.45 -18.51
C ASP A 16 3.34 10.34 -19.51
N VAL A 17 3.91 9.13 -19.33
CA VAL A 17 3.61 7.94 -20.14
C VAL A 17 2.20 7.43 -19.84
N ILE A 18 1.76 7.55 -18.60
CA ILE A 18 0.42 7.19 -18.14
C ILE A 18 -0.18 8.38 -17.38
N THR A 19 -1.41 8.72 -17.72
CA THR A 19 -2.24 9.67 -16.97
C THR A 19 -3.54 8.99 -16.59
N VAL A 20 -3.85 8.98 -15.30
CA VAL A 20 -5.09 8.42 -14.75
C VAL A 20 -5.77 9.50 -13.92
N ASN A 21 -7.11 9.48 -13.88
CA ASN A 21 -7.88 10.38 -13.03
C ASN A 21 -7.50 10.15 -11.55
N GLY A 22 -7.06 11.21 -10.87
CA GLY A 22 -6.66 11.15 -9.46
C GLY A 22 -7.77 10.64 -8.54
N ALA A 23 -9.03 11.03 -8.78
CA ALA A 23 -10.17 10.56 -7.98
C ALA A 23 -10.34 9.04 -8.06
N ILE A 24 -10.09 8.44 -9.24
CA ILE A 24 -10.14 6.97 -9.41
C ILE A 24 -9.00 6.32 -8.63
N VAL A 25 -7.78 6.87 -8.71
CA VAL A 25 -6.61 6.32 -8.01
C VAL A 25 -6.78 6.42 -6.50
N GLU A 26 -7.20 7.58 -6.00
CA GLU A 26 -7.47 7.83 -4.58
C GLU A 26 -8.58 6.95 -4.04
N PHE A 27 -9.60 6.61 -4.85
CA PHE A 27 -10.62 5.62 -4.50
C PHE A 27 -10.07 4.19 -4.48
N LEU A 28 -9.23 3.83 -5.45
CA LEU A 28 -8.68 2.48 -5.56
C LEU A 28 -7.69 2.12 -4.44
N ILE A 29 -6.95 3.10 -3.90
CA ILE A 29 -6.03 2.87 -2.77
C ILE A 29 -6.76 2.23 -1.57
N PRO A 30 -7.77 2.84 -0.93
CA PRO A 30 -8.47 2.23 0.20
C PRO A 30 -9.23 0.96 -0.18
N VAL A 31 -9.68 0.81 -1.44
CA VAL A 31 -10.26 -0.46 -1.92
C VAL A 31 -9.24 -1.60 -1.90
N THR A 32 -8.01 -1.38 -2.37
CA THR A 32 -6.97 -2.42 -2.30
C THR A 32 -6.56 -2.76 -0.88
N ILE A 33 -6.55 -1.76 0.03
CA ILE A 33 -6.32 -1.97 1.46
C ILE A 33 -7.47 -2.79 2.08
N MET A 34 -8.72 -2.49 1.72
CA MET A 34 -9.91 -3.26 2.12
C MET A 34 -9.77 -4.73 1.71
N VAL A 35 -9.41 -4.99 0.46
CA VAL A 35 -9.21 -6.35 -0.06
C VAL A 35 -8.14 -7.09 0.73
N ALA A 36 -6.99 -6.47 1.00
CA ALA A 36 -5.92 -7.07 1.79
C ALA A 36 -6.35 -7.36 3.24
N ALA A 37 -7.07 -6.44 3.88
CA ALA A 37 -7.55 -6.60 5.25
C ALA A 37 -8.60 -7.71 5.35
N LEU A 38 -9.57 -7.75 4.43
CA LEU A 38 -10.55 -8.84 4.36
C LEU A 38 -9.88 -10.19 4.10
N PHE A 39 -8.92 -10.24 3.18
CA PHE A 39 -8.13 -11.45 2.94
C PHE A 39 -7.46 -11.94 4.23
N ASN A 40 -6.84 -11.05 5.00
CA ASN A 40 -6.23 -11.39 6.29
C ASN A 40 -7.27 -11.91 7.30
N VAL A 41 -8.46 -11.29 7.40
CA VAL A 41 -9.54 -11.76 8.30
C VAL A 41 -9.97 -13.19 7.94
N PHE A 42 -10.18 -13.49 6.65
CA PHE A 42 -10.65 -14.80 6.21
C PHE A 42 -9.57 -15.89 6.20
N THR A 43 -8.30 -15.52 6.23
CA THR A 43 -7.16 -16.46 6.21
C THR A 43 -6.40 -16.55 7.52
N ALA A 44 -6.66 -15.66 8.49
CA ALA A 44 -6.00 -15.65 9.79
C ALA A 44 -6.06 -17.02 10.48
N GLY A 45 -4.89 -17.52 10.87
CA GLY A 45 -4.77 -18.81 11.58
C GLY A 45 -4.88 -20.06 10.71
N LYS A 46 -5.14 -19.92 9.40
CA LYS A 46 -4.88 -21.00 8.45
C LYS A 46 -3.36 -21.04 8.25
N GLY A 47 -2.72 -22.17 8.56
CA GLY A 47 -1.28 -22.35 8.27
C GLY A 47 -1.00 -22.06 6.80
N ALA A 48 0.23 -21.67 6.44
CA ALA A 48 0.63 -21.21 5.10
C ALA A 48 -0.09 -22.02 4.01
N GLN A 49 -1.23 -21.50 3.55
CA GLN A 49 -1.97 -22.20 2.52
C GLN A 49 -1.08 -22.21 1.29
N LYS A 50 -1.20 -23.25 0.46
CA LYS A 50 -0.67 -23.24 -0.90
C LYS A 50 -1.47 -22.24 -1.74
N GLU A 51 -1.49 -20.99 -1.32
CA GLU A 51 -1.82 -19.85 -2.15
C GLU A 51 -0.98 -19.98 -3.41
N LYS A 52 -1.63 -19.90 -4.57
CA LYS A 52 -0.89 -19.97 -5.83
C LYS A 52 0.02 -18.75 -5.86
N VAL A 53 1.33 -18.97 -5.77
CA VAL A 53 2.36 -17.92 -5.73
C VAL A 53 2.13 -16.86 -6.83
N GLY A 54 1.65 -17.28 -8.01
CA GLY A 54 1.29 -16.37 -9.10
C GLY A 54 0.14 -15.39 -8.81
N ILE A 55 -0.87 -15.79 -8.03
CA ILE A 55 -1.99 -14.91 -7.65
C ILE A 55 -1.48 -13.82 -6.70
N LEU A 56 -0.77 -14.21 -5.63
CA LEU A 56 -0.19 -13.25 -4.68
C LEU A 56 0.79 -12.29 -5.38
N PHE A 57 1.60 -12.80 -6.31
CA PHE A 57 2.50 -12.00 -7.12
C PHE A 57 1.74 -10.95 -7.94
N LEU A 58 0.72 -11.37 -8.68
CA LEU A 58 -0.04 -10.47 -9.56
C LEU A 58 -0.83 -9.45 -8.75
N THR A 59 -1.50 -9.86 -7.68
CA THR A 59 -2.27 -8.96 -6.81
C THR A 59 -1.38 -7.92 -6.15
N THR A 60 -0.24 -8.32 -5.57
CA THR A 60 0.67 -7.36 -4.92
C THR A 60 1.35 -6.42 -5.91
N LEU A 61 1.65 -6.88 -7.13
CA LEU A 61 2.13 -6.02 -8.21
C LEU A 61 1.07 -4.99 -8.61
N PHE A 62 -0.17 -5.42 -8.81
CA PHE A 62 -1.30 -4.56 -9.15
C PHE A 62 -1.59 -3.51 -8.08
N PHE A 63 -1.56 -3.90 -6.80
CA PHE A 63 -1.68 -2.96 -5.69
C PHE A 63 -0.54 -1.94 -5.72
N GLY A 64 0.68 -2.38 -5.99
CA GLY A 64 1.83 -1.49 -6.17
C GLY A 64 1.58 -0.44 -7.25
N LEU A 65 1.10 -0.86 -8.43
CA LEU A 65 0.80 0.05 -9.55
C LEU A 65 -0.21 1.13 -9.16
N ILE A 66 -1.30 0.77 -8.46
CA ILE A 66 -2.29 1.75 -8.00
C ILE A 66 -1.67 2.75 -7.03
N HIS A 67 -0.90 2.28 -6.05
CA HIS A 67 -0.33 3.16 -5.03
C HIS A 67 0.74 4.09 -5.60
N GLY A 68 1.56 3.63 -6.56
CA GLY A 68 2.57 4.49 -7.19
C GLY A 68 1.96 5.59 -8.06
N LEU A 69 0.80 5.32 -8.70
CA LEU A 69 0.00 6.38 -9.33
C LEU A 69 -0.52 7.39 -8.31
N GLY A 70 -0.81 6.95 -7.08
CA GLY A 70 -1.28 7.81 -6.00
C GLY A 70 -0.30 8.91 -5.65
N PHE A 71 1.01 8.61 -5.66
CA PHE A 71 2.08 9.57 -5.37
C PHE A 71 2.51 10.42 -6.57
N ALA A 72 1.96 10.16 -7.77
CA ALA A 72 2.35 10.87 -8.97
C ALA A 72 2.00 12.37 -8.91
N ARG A 73 0.90 12.73 -8.23
CA ARG A 73 0.49 14.13 -8.06
C ARG A 73 1.50 14.88 -7.20
N GLU A 74 1.86 14.32 -6.05
CA GLU A 74 2.80 14.89 -5.11
C GLU A 74 4.19 15.01 -5.73
N PHE A 75 4.62 14.00 -6.50
CA PHE A 75 5.85 14.07 -7.27
C PHE A 75 5.85 15.23 -8.29
N LYS A 76 4.78 15.39 -9.07
CA LYS A 76 4.67 16.48 -10.05
C LYS A 76 4.64 17.87 -9.40
N MET A 77 4.04 17.99 -8.22
CA MET A 77 4.08 19.23 -7.43
C MET A 77 5.51 19.59 -7.00
N LEU A 78 6.33 18.60 -6.63
CA LEU A 78 7.73 18.81 -6.26
C LEU A 78 8.63 19.07 -7.48
N LEU A 79 8.30 18.48 -8.63
CA LEU A 79 9.07 18.61 -9.87
C LEU A 79 9.08 20.05 -10.40
N GLY A 80 7.97 20.78 -10.26
CA GLY A 80 7.88 22.17 -10.72
C GLY A 80 8.92 23.12 -10.11
N SER A 81 9.60 22.70 -9.04
CA SER A 81 10.61 23.47 -8.30
C SER A 81 12.05 23.01 -8.55
N ASN A 82 12.29 22.00 -9.40
CA ASN A 82 13.59 21.32 -9.51
C ASN A 82 14.08 21.15 -10.97
N ASP A 83 15.35 21.46 -11.21
CA ASP A 83 15.96 21.38 -12.55
C ASP A 83 16.34 19.93 -12.96
N ASN A 84 16.53 19.01 -12.00
CA ASN A 84 16.95 17.63 -12.27
C ASN A 84 15.89 16.59 -11.90
N LYS A 85 15.04 16.26 -12.88
CA LYS A 85 13.95 15.29 -12.76
C LYS A 85 14.38 13.89 -12.30
N ILE A 86 15.52 13.39 -12.78
CA ILE A 86 15.99 12.03 -12.47
C ILE A 86 16.42 11.95 -11.01
N LEU A 87 17.19 12.94 -10.56
CA LEU A 87 17.64 12.99 -9.16
C LEU A 87 16.45 13.08 -8.21
N LEU A 88 15.51 13.98 -8.48
CA LEU A 88 14.29 14.11 -7.69
C LEU A 88 13.47 12.82 -7.65
N LEU A 89 13.32 12.12 -8.78
CA LEU A 89 12.60 10.86 -8.85
C LEU A 89 13.27 9.78 -8.00
N LEU A 90 14.60 9.73 -8.01
CA LEU A 90 15.38 8.79 -7.21
C LEU A 90 15.26 9.10 -5.72
N GLU A 91 15.41 10.37 -5.32
CA GLU A 91 15.24 10.81 -3.92
C GLU A 91 13.83 10.52 -3.40
N PHE A 92 12.81 10.82 -4.19
CA PHE A 92 11.42 10.58 -3.83
C PHE A 92 11.11 9.08 -3.72
N ALA A 93 11.55 8.27 -4.69
CA ALA A 93 11.36 6.82 -4.65
C ALA A 93 12.08 6.18 -3.46
N LEU A 94 13.34 6.52 -3.22
CA LEU A 94 14.10 6.04 -2.06
C LEU A 94 13.47 6.46 -0.73
N GLY A 95 12.96 7.69 -0.65
CA GLY A 95 12.24 8.19 0.52
C GLY A 95 11.00 7.36 0.83
N ILE A 96 10.20 7.02 -0.18
CA ILE A 96 9.01 6.17 -0.01
C ILE A 96 9.40 4.75 0.40
N GLU A 97 10.38 4.15 -0.26
CA GLU A 97 10.85 2.79 0.06
C GLU A 97 11.38 2.71 1.50
N LEU A 98 12.14 3.71 1.94
CA LEU A 98 12.63 3.81 3.31
C LEU A 98 11.48 3.94 4.32
N ALA A 99 10.51 4.81 4.04
CA ALA A 99 9.32 4.97 4.90
C ALA A 99 8.53 3.67 5.01
N GLN A 100 8.36 2.93 3.92
CA GLN A 100 7.71 1.62 3.92
C GLN A 100 8.46 0.61 4.81
N ILE A 101 9.79 0.54 4.71
CA ILE A 101 10.62 -0.35 5.55
C ILE A 101 10.47 0.02 7.03
N ILE A 102 10.51 1.31 7.36
CA ILE A 102 10.35 1.80 8.74
C ILE A 102 8.97 1.40 9.29
N ILE A 103 7.90 1.62 8.53
CA ILE A 103 6.53 1.26 8.95
C ILE A 103 6.40 -0.26 9.16
N VAL A 104 6.89 -1.07 8.21
CA VAL A 104 6.88 -2.54 8.33
C VAL A 104 7.64 -2.98 9.58
N PHE A 105 8.81 -2.40 9.83
CA PHE A 105 9.60 -2.71 11.02
C PHE A 105 8.83 -2.38 12.31
N ILE A 106 8.21 -1.20 12.40
CA ILE A 106 7.41 -0.80 13.56
C ILE A 106 6.25 -1.77 13.78
N VAL A 107 5.50 -2.11 12.74
CA VAL A 107 4.35 -3.03 12.84
C VAL A 107 4.79 -4.43 13.30
N LEU A 108 5.89 -4.95 12.74
CA LEU A 108 6.43 -6.24 13.15
C LEU A 108 6.98 -6.21 14.58
N PHE A 109 7.65 -5.14 14.98
CA PHE A 109 8.19 -4.95 16.32
C PHE A 109 7.07 -4.87 17.37
N LEU A 110 6.04 -4.07 17.13
CA LEU A 110 4.86 -4.00 17.99
C LEU A 110 4.13 -5.34 18.04
N GLY A 111 3.97 -6.01 16.90
CA GLY A 111 3.40 -7.35 16.83
C GLY A 111 4.19 -8.36 17.67
N TYR A 112 5.52 -8.31 17.62
CA TYR A 112 6.40 -9.16 18.44
C TYR A 112 6.25 -8.86 19.93
N LEU A 113 6.22 -7.58 20.32
CA LEU A 113 6.03 -7.15 21.71
C LEU A 113 4.68 -7.66 22.24
N VAL A 114 3.61 -7.52 21.46
CA VAL A 114 2.27 -7.94 21.87
C VAL A 114 2.17 -9.45 22.01
N GLN A 115 2.73 -10.20 21.07
CA GLN A 115 2.77 -11.67 21.14
C GLN A 115 3.61 -12.17 22.32
N THR A 116 4.70 -11.48 22.67
CA THR A 116 5.64 -11.95 23.70
C THR A 116 5.19 -11.53 25.10
N ILE A 117 4.79 -10.27 25.30
CA ILE A 117 4.42 -9.73 26.61
C ILE A 117 2.99 -10.12 26.99
N PHE A 118 2.04 -9.87 26.09
CA PHE A 118 0.61 -10.09 26.37
C PHE A 118 0.13 -11.49 25.97
N ARG A 119 1.02 -12.31 25.37
CA ARG A 119 0.76 -13.71 24.97
C ARG A 119 -0.43 -13.87 24.02
N PHE A 120 -0.74 -12.84 23.24
CA PHE A 120 -1.76 -12.93 22.21
C PHE A 120 -1.32 -13.85 21.08
N SER A 121 -2.26 -14.62 20.52
CA SER A 121 -1.97 -15.46 19.38
C SER A 121 -1.72 -14.59 18.13
N LYS A 122 -0.85 -15.05 17.22
CA LYS A 122 -0.63 -14.40 15.92
C LYS A 122 -1.95 -14.19 15.16
N ARG A 123 -2.86 -15.16 15.27
CA ARG A 123 -4.18 -15.11 14.66
C ARG A 123 -4.98 -13.93 15.19
N ASP A 124 -5.10 -13.80 16.51
CA ASP A 124 -5.90 -12.75 17.14
C ASP A 124 -5.33 -11.37 16.84
N TRP A 125 -4.00 -11.23 16.87
CA TRP A 125 -3.32 -10.00 16.46
C TRP A 125 -3.67 -9.60 15.02
N VAL A 126 -3.55 -10.52 14.06
CA VAL A 126 -3.91 -10.27 12.65
C VAL A 126 -5.39 -9.93 12.50
N MET A 127 -6.30 -10.64 13.19
CA MET A 127 -7.74 -10.37 13.13
C MET A 127 -8.08 -8.98 13.68
N VAL A 128 -7.52 -8.58 14.81
CA VAL A 128 -7.78 -7.28 15.45
C VAL A 128 -7.29 -6.14 14.55
N ILE A 129 -6.03 -6.19 14.11
CA ILE A 129 -5.46 -5.17 13.24
C ILE A 129 -6.24 -5.08 11.92
N SER A 130 -6.55 -6.21 11.30
CA SER A 130 -7.30 -6.20 10.03
C SER A 130 -8.71 -5.66 10.19
N SER A 131 -9.39 -5.95 11.32
CA SER A 131 -10.72 -5.39 11.60
C SER A 131 -10.68 -3.88 11.82
N ILE A 132 -9.65 -3.37 12.50
CA ILE A 132 -9.43 -1.92 12.64
C ILE A 132 -9.21 -1.29 11.27
N VAL A 133 -8.35 -1.89 10.44
CA VAL A 133 -8.09 -1.40 9.08
C VAL A 133 -9.37 -1.35 8.26
N VAL A 134 -10.18 -2.42 8.25
CA VAL A 134 -11.51 -2.44 7.60
C VAL A 134 -12.37 -1.28 8.09
N GLY A 135 -12.48 -1.08 9.40
CA GLY A 135 -13.25 0.03 9.98
C GLY A 135 -12.76 1.41 9.54
N LEU A 136 -11.45 1.60 9.38
CA LEU A 136 -10.85 2.86 8.92
C LEU A 136 -11.03 3.10 7.41
N VAL A 137 -10.97 2.06 6.59
CA VAL A 137 -11.07 2.22 5.13
C VAL A 137 -12.49 2.37 4.62
N ILE A 138 -13.52 1.88 5.33
CA ILE A 138 -14.93 2.09 4.96
C ILE A 138 -15.24 3.59 4.73
N PRO A 139 -15.01 4.50 5.70
CA PRO A 139 -15.31 5.92 5.49
C PRO A 139 -14.42 6.54 4.41
N MET A 140 -13.19 6.06 4.19
CA MET A 140 -12.33 6.53 3.10
C MET A 140 -12.92 6.21 1.73
N ILE A 141 -13.50 5.02 1.57
CA ILE A 141 -14.16 4.60 0.32
C ILE A 141 -15.45 5.40 0.12
N LEU A 142 -16.31 5.47 1.14
CA LEU A 142 -17.63 6.09 1.04
C LEU A 142 -17.57 7.60 0.80
N ASN A 143 -16.58 8.29 1.37
CA ASN A 143 -16.41 9.74 1.21
C ASN A 143 -15.38 10.09 0.13
N SER A 144 -15.06 9.17 -0.78
CA SER A 144 -14.16 9.47 -1.89
C SER A 144 -14.83 10.39 -2.92
N ASP A 145 -14.05 11.32 -3.47
CA ASP A 145 -14.48 12.25 -4.53
C ASP A 145 -14.99 11.55 -5.80
N PHE A 146 -14.67 10.26 -5.97
CA PHE A 146 -15.16 9.46 -7.09
C PHE A 146 -16.63 9.05 -6.96
N LEU A 147 -17.16 8.94 -5.73
CA LEU A 147 -18.54 8.53 -5.46
C LEU A 147 -19.50 9.70 -5.22
N SER A 148 -18.98 10.90 -4.98
CA SER A 148 -19.73 12.15 -4.75
C SER A 148 -19.97 12.93 -6.03
#